data_AF-C7FFK0-F1
#
_entry.id   AF-C7FFK0-F1
#
_cell.length_a   1.000
_cell.length_b   1.000
_cell.length_c   1.000
_cell.angle_alpha   90.00
_cell.angle_beta   90.00
_cell.angle_gamma   90.00
#
_symmetry.space_group_name_H-M   'P 1'
#
loop_
_entity.id
_entity.type
_entity.pdbx_description
1 polymer ?
#
loop_
_entity_poly.entity_id
_entity_poly.type
_entity_poly.pdbx_seq_one_letter_code
_entity_poly.pdbx_strand_id
1 'polypeptide(L)'
;SLQTPIDKDQALQVSESDLMSLARSLLQAWSDPLVVLSSSASTLPHPAQSTIFNKIQEMQQYSKSLKDGLDVLSSKMGSSAQAITSLPYRGGTNLGHDKITKLINFNFLLSCL
;
A
#
# COMPACT_ATOMS: atom_id res chain seq x y z
N SER A 1 6.41 12.41 -2.90
CA SER A 1 6.98 11.33 -2.07
C SER A 1 6.70 11.64 -0.61
N LEU A 2 6.76 10.64 0.27
CA LEU A 2 6.67 10.85 1.72
C LEU A 2 8.05 10.97 2.33
N GLN A 3 8.17 11.76 3.38
CA GLN A 3 9.35 11.76 4.24
C GLN A 3 9.12 10.72 5.32
N THR A 4 9.78 9.57 5.18
CA THR A 4 9.71 8.46 6.14
C THR A 4 10.99 8.43 6.97
N PRO A 5 10.91 8.29 8.30
CA PRO A 5 12.11 8.05 9.10
C PRO A 5 12.73 6.71 8.68
N ILE A 6 14.02 6.69 8.37
CA ILE A 6 14.72 5.50 7.85
C ILE A 6 15.45 4.71 8.95
N ASP A 7 15.55 5.28 10.14
CA ASP A 7 16.20 4.67 11.30
C ASP A 7 15.44 5.01 12.58
N LYS A 8 15.86 4.36 13.67
CA LYS A 8 15.24 4.51 14.99
C LYS A 8 15.35 5.95 15.51
N ASP A 9 16.49 6.60 15.34
CA ASP A 9 16.74 7.92 15.92
C ASP A 9 15.88 8.98 15.24
N GLN A 10 15.71 8.89 13.92
CA GLN A 10 14.77 9.70 13.16
C GLN A 10 13.32 9.44 13.58
N ALA A 11 12.94 8.16 13.77
CA ALA A 11 11.58 7.82 14.17
C ALA A 11 11.22 8.39 15.55
N LEU A 12 12.15 8.39 16.50
CA LEU A 12 11.97 8.97 17.84
C LEU A 12 11.85 10.50 17.84
N GLN A 13 12.29 11.17 16.76
CA GLN A 13 12.16 12.62 16.61
C GLN A 13 10.83 13.04 15.99
N VAL A 14 10.08 12.12 15.37
CA VAL A 14 8.76 12.41 14.79
C VAL A 14 7.69 12.34 15.88
N SER A 15 6.74 13.28 15.87
CA SER A 15 5.64 13.24 16.82
C SER A 15 4.76 12.00 16.60
N GLU A 16 4.15 11.46 17.66
CA GLU A 16 3.25 10.30 17.55
C GLU A 16 2.09 10.56 16.58
N SER A 17 1.60 11.79 16.53
CA SER A 17 0.54 12.20 15.61
C SER A 17 1.01 12.20 14.15
N ASP A 18 2.21 12.71 13.88
CA ASP A 18 2.74 12.73 12.51
C ASP A 18 3.12 11.31 12.04
N LEU A 19 3.61 10.45 12.94
CA LEU A 19 3.81 9.02 12.66
C LEU A 19 2.49 8.31 12.31
N MET A 20 1.41 8.61 13.06
CA MET A 20 0.07 8.07 12.77
C MET A 20 -0.46 8.54 11.40
N SER A 21 -0.34 9.84 11.11
CA SER A 21 -0.68 10.44 9.82
C SER A 21 0.12 9.81 8.67
N LEU A 22 1.42 9.60 8.87
CA LEU A 22 2.31 8.96 7.89
C LEU A 22 1.89 7.51 7.60
N ALA A 23 1.67 6.71 8.63
CA ALA A 23 1.25 5.32 8.49
C ALA A 23 -0.08 5.20 7.74
N ARG A 24 -1.07 6.02 8.09
CA ARG A 24 -2.37 6.06 7.41
C ARG A 24 -2.24 6.53 5.96
N SER A 25 -1.40 7.52 5.68
CA SER A 25 -1.12 7.99 4.32
C SER A 25 -0.49 6.91 3.44
N LEU A 26 0.46 6.14 3.98
CA LEU A 26 1.06 4.99 3.27
C LEU A 26 0.03 3.92 2.97
N LEU A 27 -0.80 3.56 3.96
CA LEU A 27 -1.82 2.52 3.79
C LEU A 27 -2.88 2.93 2.75
N GLN A 28 -3.28 4.21 2.75
CA GLN A 28 -4.17 4.78 1.74
C GLN A 28 -3.56 4.73 0.33
N ALA A 29 -2.26 5.05 0.20
CA ALA A 29 -1.56 5.06 -1.09
C ALA A 29 -1.50 3.68 -1.76
N TRP A 30 -1.56 2.61 -0.96
CA TRP A 30 -1.55 1.22 -1.44
C TRP A 30 -2.92 0.67 -1.86
N SER A 31 -4.00 1.41 -1.65
CA SER A 31 -5.36 0.97 -2.04
C SER A 31 -5.45 0.63 -3.54
N ASP A 32 -5.07 1.56 -4.41
CA ASP A 32 -5.16 1.37 -5.87
C ASP A 32 -4.13 0.35 -6.41
N PRO A 33 -2.83 0.41 -6.03
CA PRO A 33 -1.86 -0.59 -6.48
C PRO A 33 -2.23 -2.03 -6.12
N LEU A 34 -2.83 -2.27 -4.94
CA LEU A 34 -3.29 -3.61 -4.56
C LEU A 34 -4.41 -4.13 -5.47
N VAL A 35 -5.31 -3.25 -5.94
CA VAL A 35 -6.33 -3.62 -6.93
C VAL A 35 -5.68 -3.99 -8.27
N VAL A 36 -4.70 -3.21 -8.72
CA VAL A 36 -3.96 -3.51 -9.96
C VAL A 36 -3.20 -4.82 -9.85
N LEU A 37 -2.53 -5.08 -8.72
CA LEU A 37 -1.86 -6.35 -8.45
C LEU A 37 -2.85 -7.53 -8.47
N SER A 38 -4.00 -7.40 -7.82
CA SER A 38 -5.03 -8.46 -7.79
C SER A 38 -5.53 -8.80 -9.20
N SER A 39 -5.88 -7.77 -9.98
CA SER A 39 -6.32 -7.96 -11.37
C SER A 39 -5.23 -8.61 -12.24
N SER A 40 -3.97 -8.22 -12.05
CA SER A 40 -2.85 -8.75 -12.83
C SER A 40 -2.49 -10.18 -12.42
N ALA A 41 -2.57 -10.50 -11.13
CA ALA A 41 -2.31 -11.84 -10.60
C ALA A 41 -3.26 -12.90 -11.18
N SER A 42 -4.50 -12.50 -11.49
CA SER A 42 -5.47 -13.38 -12.17
C SER A 42 -5.03 -13.85 -13.56
N THR A 43 -4.03 -13.19 -14.16
CA THR A 43 -3.49 -13.52 -15.49
C THR A 43 -2.21 -14.36 -15.45
N LEU A 44 -1.70 -14.66 -14.26
CA LEU A 44 -0.49 -15.48 -14.10
C LEU A 44 -0.74 -16.95 -14.47
N PRO A 45 0.31 -17.70 -14.85
CA PRO A 45 0.18 -19.13 -15.08
C PRO A 45 -0.07 -19.90 -13.78
N HIS A 46 -0.75 -21.03 -13.87
CA HIS A 46 -0.88 -21.98 -12.76
C HIS A 46 0.50 -22.56 -12.38
N PRO A 47 0.83 -22.75 -11.08
CA PRO A 47 0.00 -22.54 -9.89
C PRO A 47 0.12 -21.14 -9.26
N ALA A 48 0.99 -20.28 -9.82
CA ALA A 48 1.24 -18.96 -9.27
C ALA A 48 -0.02 -18.10 -9.22
N GLN A 49 -0.92 -18.26 -10.20
CA GLN A 49 -2.22 -17.59 -10.27
C GLN A 49 -3.00 -17.70 -8.95
N SER A 50 -3.33 -18.91 -8.49
CA SER A 50 -4.18 -19.09 -7.30
C SER A 50 -3.47 -18.65 -6.02
N THR A 51 -2.19 -19.01 -5.88
CA THR A 51 -1.44 -18.69 -4.66
C THR A 51 -1.23 -17.18 -4.49
N ILE A 52 -0.76 -16.50 -5.54
CA ILE A 52 -0.46 -15.06 -5.48
C ILE A 52 -1.76 -14.25 -5.42
N PHE A 53 -2.77 -14.61 -6.20
CA PHE A 53 -4.07 -13.95 -6.16
C PHE A 53 -4.70 -14.02 -4.77
N ASN A 54 -4.75 -15.20 -4.16
CA ASN A 54 -5.33 -15.36 -2.82
C ASN A 54 -4.57 -14.53 -1.77
N LYS A 55 -3.23 -14.49 -1.85
CA LYS A 55 -2.42 -13.67 -0.94
C LYS A 55 -2.67 -12.18 -1.10
N ILE A 56 -2.81 -11.70 -2.33
CA ILE A 56 -3.15 -10.29 -2.57
C ILE A 56 -4.56 -9.96 -2.04
N GLN A 57 -5.53 -10.86 -2.19
CA GLN A 57 -6.88 -10.66 -1.62
C GLN A 57 -6.86 -10.61 -0.08
N GLU A 58 -6.12 -11.51 0.57
CA GLU A 58 -5.90 -11.46 2.02
C GLU A 58 -5.27 -10.12 2.43
N MET A 59 -4.25 -9.64 1.71
CA MET A 59 -3.61 -8.36 1.97
C MET A 59 -4.56 -7.17 1.80
N GLN A 60 -5.42 -7.17 0.78
CA GLN A 60 -6.45 -6.14 0.62
C GLN A 60 -7.39 -6.08 1.82
N GLN A 61 -7.83 -7.25 2.31
CA GLN A 61 -8.70 -7.33 3.47
C GLN A 61 -8.01 -6.87 4.74
N TYR A 62 -6.79 -7.31 5.01
CA TYR A 62 -6.04 -6.90 6.20
C TYR A 62 -5.63 -5.43 6.15
N SER A 63 -5.25 -4.91 4.98
CA SER A 63 -4.98 -3.48 4.78
C SER A 63 -6.21 -2.63 5.10
N LYS A 64 -7.39 -3.06 4.62
CA LYS A 64 -8.66 -2.39 4.96
C LYS A 64 -8.94 -2.41 6.46
N SER A 65 -8.88 -3.59 7.10
CA SER A 65 -9.12 -3.70 8.55
C SER A 65 -8.12 -2.88 9.37
N LEU A 66 -6.85 -2.84 8.97
CA LEU A 66 -5.83 -2.03 9.61
C LEU A 66 -6.15 -0.53 9.45
N LYS A 67 -6.55 -0.10 8.25
CA LYS A 67 -6.92 1.29 7.99
C LYS A 67 -8.08 1.71 8.87
N ASP A 68 -9.14 0.91 8.92
CA ASP A 68 -10.32 1.18 9.75
C ASP A 68 -9.93 1.30 11.23
N GLY A 69 -9.03 0.43 11.72
CA GLY A 69 -8.50 0.51 13.08
C GLY A 69 -7.67 1.78 13.35
N LEU A 70 -6.78 2.16 12.42
CA LEU A 70 -5.97 3.38 12.55
C LEU A 70 -6.82 4.65 12.42
N ASP A 71 -7.88 4.64 11.63
CA ASP A 71 -8.83 5.75 11.54
C ASP A 71 -9.51 5.99 12.89
N VAL A 72 -9.95 4.93 13.57
CA VAL A 72 -10.51 5.03 14.93
C VAL A 72 -9.47 5.55 15.93
N LEU A 73 -8.24 5.05 15.89
CA LEU A 73 -7.19 5.50 16.82
C LEU A 73 -6.80 6.96 16.58
N SER A 74 -6.59 7.36 15.33
CA SER A 74 -6.24 8.74 14.96
C SER A 74 -7.31 9.74 15.39
N SER A 75 -8.59 9.32 15.43
CA SER A 75 -9.68 10.17 15.91
C SER A 75 -9.50 10.63 17.36
N LYS A 76 -8.77 9.85 18.16
CA LYS A 76 -8.51 10.10 19.59
C LYS A 76 -7.20 10.86 19.84
N MET A 77 -6.38 11.09 18.79
CA MET A 77 -5.05 11.69 18.88
C MET A 77 -5.00 13.15 18.41
N GLY A 78 -6.13 13.71 17.96
CA GLY A 78 -6.22 15.08 17.48
C GLY A 78 -6.07 15.23 15.96
N SER A 79 -6.22 16.45 15.44
CA SER A 79 -6.32 16.73 14.01
C SER A 79 -5.05 16.40 13.22
N SER A 80 -3.87 16.54 13.81
CA SER A 80 -2.60 16.23 13.13
C SER A 80 -2.49 14.75 12.79
N ALA A 81 -2.91 13.86 13.69
CA ALA A 81 -2.95 12.42 13.45
C ALA A 81 -3.98 12.01 12.38
N GLN A 82 -5.01 12.83 12.18
CA GLN A 82 -6.04 12.62 11.18
C GLN A 82 -5.62 13.04 9.77
N ALA A 83 -4.59 13.88 9.64
CA ALA A 83 -4.10 14.35 8.35
C ALA A 83 -3.72 13.17 7.43
N ILE A 84 -4.01 13.31 6.14
CA ILE A 84 -3.65 12.33 5.11
C ILE A 84 -2.95 13.08 3.99
N THR A 85 -1.74 12.63 3.65
CA THR A 85 -1.04 13.09 2.45
C THR A 85 -1.53 12.30 1.26
N SER A 86 -2.11 12.98 0.27
CA SER A 86 -2.57 12.34 -0.96
C SER A 86 -1.38 11.92 -1.83
N LEU A 87 -1.30 10.62 -2.14
CA LEU A 87 -0.27 10.02 -2.99
C LEU A 87 -0.97 9.15 -4.04
N PRO A 88 -1.60 9.77 -5.05
CA PRO A 88 -2.35 9.03 -6.05
C PRO A 88 -1.41 8.11 -6.84
N TYR A 89 -1.82 6.86 -7.02
CA TYR A 89 -1.09 5.94 -7.87
C TYR A 89 -1.18 6.37 -9.33
N ARG A 90 -0.03 6.51 -9.98
CA ARG A 90 0.08 6.98 -11.37
C ARG A 90 0.46 5.90 -12.38
N GLY A 91 0.58 4.65 -11.95
CA GLY A 91 0.95 3.54 -12.84
C GLY A 91 -0.17 3.05 -13.76
N GLY A 92 -1.39 3.58 -13.62
CA GLY A 92 -2.55 3.19 -14.42
C GLY A 92 -3.11 1.81 -14.03
N THR A 93 -4.14 1.35 -14.73
CA THR A 93 -4.81 0.07 -14.43
C THR A 93 -4.16 -1.14 -15.12
N ASN A 94 -3.17 -0.91 -15.98
CA ASN A 94 -2.54 -1.95 -16.79
C ASN A 94 -1.02 -1.94 -16.63
N LEU A 95 -0.43 -3.10 -16.32
CA LEU A 95 1.01 -3.28 -16.11
C LEU A 95 1.82 -3.41 -17.41
N GLY A 96 1.20 -3.26 -18.58
CA GLY A 96 1.86 -3.27 -19.89
C GLY A 96 1.14 -4.16 -20.90
N HIS A 97 1.61 -4.17 -22.14
CA HIS A 97 0.96 -4.92 -23.21
C HIS A 97 1.62 -6.28 -23.46
N ASP A 98 2.96 -6.34 -23.44
CA ASP A 98 3.72 -7.58 -23.60
C ASP A 98 4.00 -8.29 -22.26
N LYS A 99 4.33 -9.57 -22.35
CA LYS A 99 4.55 -10.45 -21.18
C LYS A 99 5.71 -9.98 -20.30
N ILE A 100 6.80 -9.49 -20.89
CA ILE A 100 8.01 -9.13 -20.15
C ILE A 100 7.76 -7.85 -19.34
N THR A 101 7.20 -6.83 -19.98
CA THR A 101 6.85 -5.57 -19.31
C THR A 101 5.86 -5.79 -18.18
N LYS A 102 4.83 -6.62 -18.39
CA LYS A 102 3.88 -6.99 -17.32
C LYS A 102 4.58 -7.61 -16.13
N LEU A 103 5.49 -8.56 -16.35
CA LEU A 103 6.22 -9.23 -15.27
C LEU A 103 7.18 -8.27 -14.54
N ILE A 104 7.88 -7.39 -15.25
CA ILE A 104 8.76 -6.39 -14.65
C ILE A 104 7.96 -5.44 -13.75
N ASN A 105 6.87 -4.89 -14.25
CA ASN A 105 6.04 -3.94 -13.51
C ASN A 105 5.31 -4.62 -12.34
N PHE A 106 4.86 -5.87 -12.51
CA PHE A 106 4.29 -6.67 -11.44
C PHE A 106 5.32 -6.93 -10.33
N ASN A 107 6.53 -7.34 -10.70
CA ASN A 107 7.62 -7.56 -9.74
C ASN A 107 8.04 -6.27 -9.03
N PHE A 108 8.08 -5.15 -9.75
CA PHE A 108 8.36 -3.84 -9.17
C PHE A 108 7.32 -3.47 -8.10
N LEU A 109 6.03 -3.61 -8.41
CA LEU A 109 4.96 -3.35 -7.44
C LEU A 109 5.05 -4.27 -6.21
N LEU A 110 5.32 -5.55 -6.41
CA LEU A 110 5.54 -6.49 -5.29
C LEU A 110 6.78 -6.16 -4.45
N SER A 111 7.82 -5.59 -5.06
CA SER A 111 9.06 -5.23 -4.36
C SER A 111 8.91 -3.94 -3.54
N CYS A 112 7.97 -3.08 -3.93
CA CYS A 112 7.62 -1.88 -3.19
C CYS A 112 6.62 -2.13 -2.05
N LEU A 113 5.81 -3.20 -2.17
CA LEU A 113 4.78 -3.59 -1.22
C LEU A 113 5.39 -4.15 0.07
#